data_AF-A0A1C7NVN8-F1
#
_entry.id   AF-A0A1C7NVN8-F1
#
_cell.length_a   1.000
_cell.length_b   1.000
_cell.length_c   1.000
_cell.angle_alpha   90.00
_cell.angle_beta   90.00
_cell.angle_gamma   90.00
#
_symmetry.space_group_name_H-M   'P 1'
#
loop_
_entity.id
_entity.type
_entity.pdbx_description
1 polymer ?
#
loop_
_entity_poly.entity_id
_entity_poly.type
_entity_poly.pdbx_seq_one_letter_code
_entity_poly.pdbx_strand_id
1 'polypeptide(L)'
;MRIAVSGCALFGFSALAVSADDALPSPLAGCAMSGASSVFIGGAPALRLSDVVHCPADLYEIVPGIMIEGQPLVRVRSGSSEKADCATKGETTVTANSQPIQRLGDVSCTTK
;
A
#
# COMPACT_ATOMS: atom_id res chain seq x y z
N MET A 1 40.53 15.33 55.15
CA MET A 1 39.73 15.80 56.31
C MET A 1 38.89 17.01 55.90
N ARG A 2 37.61 16.80 55.61
CA ARG A 2 36.43 17.61 56.01
C ARG A 2 35.17 17.05 55.33
N ILE A 3 34.18 16.81 56.18
CA ILE A 3 32.86 16.19 55.97
C ILE A 3 31.82 17.29 55.77
N ALA A 4 30.75 17.01 54.99
CA ALA A 4 29.32 17.37 55.25
C ALA A 4 28.57 17.27 53.91
N VAL A 5 27.68 16.28 53.69
CA VAL A 5 26.27 16.16 54.13
C VAL A 5 25.38 17.31 53.67
N SER A 6 24.31 16.92 52.97
CA SER A 6 22.93 17.46 53.04
C SER A 6 22.41 18.04 51.73
N GLY A 7 21.23 17.59 51.32
CA GLY A 7 20.38 18.35 50.41
C GLY A 7 19.53 17.52 49.47
N CYS A 8 18.39 17.04 49.98
CA CYS A 8 17.29 16.49 49.21
C CYS A 8 16.65 17.60 48.34
N ALA A 9 16.58 17.42 47.02
CA ALA A 9 15.69 18.17 46.10
C ALA A 9 15.54 17.33 44.82
N LEU A 10 14.49 16.51 44.74
CA LEU A 10 13.24 16.78 44.01
C LEU A 10 13.41 16.81 42.48
N PHE A 11 12.77 15.81 41.86
CA PHE A 11 12.12 15.82 40.55
C PHE A 11 12.90 16.41 39.36
N GLY A 12 13.49 15.50 38.59
CA GLY A 12 13.93 15.76 37.23
C GLY A 12 13.79 14.51 36.36
N PHE A 13 12.62 13.86 36.41
CA PHE A 13 12.25 12.86 35.41
C PHE A 13 12.02 13.62 34.08
N SER A 14 13.10 13.99 33.41
CA SER A 14 13.05 14.41 32.02
C SER A 14 12.79 13.16 31.19
N ALA A 15 11.53 12.71 31.21
CA ALA A 15 10.98 11.90 30.16
C ALA A 15 11.04 12.75 28.89
N LEU A 16 12.14 12.61 28.15
CA LEU A 16 12.13 12.92 26.74
C LEU A 16 11.04 12.03 26.16
N ALA A 17 9.91 12.65 25.84
CA ALA A 17 8.89 12.05 25.01
C ALA A 17 9.56 11.74 23.67
N VAL A 18 10.11 10.53 23.56
CA VAL A 18 10.26 9.86 22.28
C VAL A 18 8.83 9.68 21.80
N SER A 19 8.37 10.61 20.97
CA SER A 19 7.33 10.29 20.01
C SER A 19 7.94 9.22 19.11
N ALA A 20 7.73 7.96 19.49
CA ALA A 20 7.81 6.87 18.56
C ALA A 20 6.75 7.19 17.50
N ASP A 21 7.24 7.51 16.32
CA ASP A 21 6.49 7.57 15.07
C ASP A 21 5.95 6.15 14.83
N ASP A 22 4.85 5.81 15.51
CA ASP A 22 4.05 4.63 15.21
C ASP A 22 3.16 4.98 14.01
N ALA A 23 3.82 5.30 12.89
CA ALA A 23 3.20 5.17 11.59
C ALA A 23 3.03 3.66 11.36
N LEU A 24 1.99 3.10 11.98
CA LEU A 24 1.42 1.83 11.57
C LEU A 24 1.34 1.91 10.04
N PRO A 25 2.01 1.01 9.28
CA PRO A 25 1.92 1.03 7.84
C PRO A 25 0.44 1.03 7.50
N SER A 26 0.00 2.17 6.97
CA SER A 26 -1.41 2.41 6.73
C SER A 26 -1.89 1.25 5.87
N PRO A 27 -2.99 0.56 6.18
CA PRO A 27 -3.36 -0.71 5.53
C PRO A 27 -3.57 -0.59 4.01
N LEU A 28 -3.52 0.64 3.48
CA LEU A 28 -3.68 0.99 2.07
C LEU A 28 -2.36 1.46 1.40
N ALA A 29 -1.26 1.57 2.16
CA ALA A 29 0.07 1.89 1.63
C ALA A 29 0.56 0.70 0.78
N GLY A 30 0.29 0.79 -0.52
CA GLY A 30 0.43 -0.32 -1.45
C GLY A 30 -0.82 -1.19 -1.49
N CYS A 31 -1.88 -0.73 -2.17
CA CYS A 31 -3.14 -1.47 -2.20
C CYS A 31 -3.06 -2.82 -2.94
N ALA A 32 -2.08 -2.96 -3.84
CA ALA A 32 -1.71 -4.20 -4.50
C ALA A 32 -0.40 -4.74 -3.88
N MET A 33 -0.52 -5.53 -2.82
CA MET A 33 0.65 -6.04 -2.07
C MET A 33 1.29 -7.29 -2.70
N SER A 34 0.57 -7.97 -3.58
CA SER A 34 0.99 -9.21 -4.24
C SER A 34 0.50 -9.23 -5.68
N GLY A 35 0.94 -10.22 -6.46
CA GLY A 35 0.40 -10.52 -7.78
C GLY A 35 0.35 -12.01 -8.04
N ALA A 36 -0.07 -12.38 -9.25
CA ALA A 36 -0.08 -13.75 -9.73
C ALA A 36 1.32 -14.39 -9.70
N SER A 37 1.40 -15.69 -9.41
CA SER A 37 2.68 -16.41 -9.33
C SER A 37 3.13 -16.98 -10.68
N SER A 38 2.20 -17.23 -11.60
CA SER A 38 2.44 -17.87 -12.90
C SER A 38 2.24 -16.97 -14.11
N VAL A 39 1.58 -15.82 -13.96
CA VAL A 39 1.25 -14.92 -15.07
C VAL A 39 1.89 -13.56 -14.85
N PHE A 40 2.68 -13.14 -15.84
CA PHE A 40 3.43 -11.90 -15.83
C PHE A 40 3.00 -11.01 -16.99
N ILE A 41 2.88 -9.72 -16.73
CA ILE A 41 2.58 -8.67 -17.70
C ILE A 41 3.77 -7.72 -17.75
N GLY A 42 4.35 -7.54 -18.94
CA GLY A 42 5.54 -6.69 -19.11
C GLY A 42 6.74 -7.06 -18.21
N GLY A 43 6.79 -8.30 -17.70
CA GLY A 43 7.85 -8.78 -16.81
C GLY A 43 7.59 -8.64 -15.30
N ALA A 44 6.41 -8.19 -14.86
CA ALA A 44 6.02 -8.23 -13.44
C ALA A 44 4.70 -9.00 -13.24
N PRO A 45 4.43 -9.52 -12.02
CA PRO A 45 3.21 -10.28 -11.72
C PRO A 45 1.92 -9.54 -12.11
N ALA A 46 0.97 -10.26 -12.71
CA ALA A 46 -0.35 -9.72 -13.02
C ALA A 46 -1.21 -9.53 -11.75
N LEU A 47 -2.12 -8.54 -11.75
CA LEU A 47 -3.01 -8.31 -10.61
C LEU A 47 -4.35 -9.05 -10.78
N ARG A 48 -4.71 -9.86 -9.79
CA ARG A 48 -6.01 -10.53 -9.67
C ARG A 48 -6.87 -9.88 -8.61
N LEU A 49 -8.12 -10.30 -8.52
CA LEU A 49 -9.06 -9.81 -7.50
C LEU A 49 -8.55 -9.97 -6.06
N SER A 50 -7.91 -11.10 -5.69
CA SER A 50 -7.33 -11.28 -4.35
C SER A 50 -6.16 -10.34 -4.05
N ASP A 51 -5.46 -9.88 -5.08
CA ASP A 51 -4.28 -9.03 -4.92
C ASP A 51 -4.68 -7.58 -4.59
N VAL A 52 -5.92 -7.18 -4.85
CA VAL A 52 -6.45 -5.80 -4.68
C VAL A 52 -7.52 -5.69 -3.59
N VAL A 53 -7.62 -6.65 -2.68
CA VAL A 53 -8.64 -6.64 -1.60
C VAL A 53 -8.50 -5.44 -0.66
N HIS A 54 -7.31 -4.85 -0.61
CA HIS A 54 -7.03 -3.62 0.14
C HIS A 54 -7.18 -2.36 -0.71
N CYS A 55 -7.47 -2.46 -2.01
CA CYS A 55 -7.77 -1.29 -2.82
C CYS A 55 -9.20 -0.80 -2.55
N PRO A 56 -9.46 0.53 -2.58
CA PRO A 56 -10.82 1.03 -2.58
C PRO A 56 -11.60 0.46 -3.76
N ALA A 57 -12.80 -0.05 -3.51
CA ALA A 57 -13.60 -0.78 -4.50
C ALA A 57 -14.03 0.09 -5.70
N ASP A 58 -14.06 1.40 -5.54
CA ASP A 58 -14.33 2.38 -6.59
C ASP A 58 -13.13 2.64 -7.52
N LEU A 59 -11.92 2.25 -7.08
CA LEU A 59 -10.66 2.46 -7.80
C LEU A 59 -10.17 1.23 -8.56
N TYR A 60 -10.90 0.12 -8.57
CA TYR A 60 -10.61 -1.01 -9.45
C TYR A 60 -11.86 -1.54 -10.16
N GLU A 61 -11.66 -2.22 -11.28
CA GLU A 61 -12.71 -2.87 -12.04
C GLU A 61 -12.29 -4.29 -12.43
N ILE A 62 -13.26 -5.21 -12.49
CA ILE A 62 -13.04 -6.56 -12.99
C ILE A 62 -12.98 -6.51 -14.52
N VAL A 63 -11.94 -7.10 -15.09
CA VAL A 63 -11.80 -7.21 -16.55
C VAL A 63 -12.62 -8.41 -17.03
N PRO A 64 -13.66 -8.20 -17.87
CA PRO A 64 -14.54 -9.29 -18.29
C PRO A 64 -13.82 -10.36 -19.10
N GLY A 65 -14.15 -11.62 -18.82
CA GLY A 65 -13.73 -12.78 -19.63
C GLY A 65 -12.28 -13.22 -19.45
N ILE A 66 -11.52 -12.59 -18.54
CA ILE A 66 -10.11 -12.91 -18.32
C ILE A 66 -9.90 -13.37 -16.88
N MET A 67 -9.38 -14.57 -16.73
CA MET A 67 -9.09 -15.21 -15.46
C MET A 67 -7.59 -15.52 -15.37
N ILE A 68 -7.00 -15.24 -14.21
CA ILE A 68 -5.61 -15.57 -13.89
C ILE A 68 -5.63 -16.38 -12.60
N GLU A 69 -5.09 -17.60 -12.65
CA GLU A 69 -5.03 -18.51 -11.49
C GLU A 69 -6.40 -18.75 -10.83
N GLY A 70 -7.44 -18.88 -11.66
CA GLY A 70 -8.81 -19.13 -11.19
C GLY A 70 -9.54 -17.89 -10.65
N GLN A 71 -8.93 -16.70 -10.74
CA GLN A 71 -9.51 -15.45 -10.25
C GLN A 71 -9.62 -14.41 -11.36
N PRO A 72 -10.59 -13.48 -11.30
CA PRO A 72 -10.71 -12.44 -12.31
C PRO A 72 -9.47 -11.53 -12.34
N LEU A 73 -9.04 -11.18 -13.54
CA LEU A 73 -8.09 -10.08 -13.75
C LEU A 73 -8.76 -8.77 -13.33
N VAL A 74 -7.99 -7.88 -12.70
CA VAL A 74 -8.46 -6.54 -12.31
C VAL A 74 -7.66 -5.44 -12.99
N ARG A 75 -8.31 -4.31 -13.19
CA ARG A 75 -7.68 -3.06 -13.65
C ARG A 75 -7.84 -2.03 -12.54
N VAL A 76 -6.74 -1.42 -12.13
CA VAL A 76 -6.75 -0.37 -11.11
C VAL A 76 -6.63 0.98 -11.79
N ARG A 77 -7.49 1.92 -11.41
CA ARG A 77 -7.55 3.26 -11.97
C ARG A 77 -6.88 4.25 -11.04
N SER A 78 -6.26 5.27 -11.62
CA SER A 78 -5.85 6.44 -10.84
C SER A 78 -7.09 7.20 -10.40
N GLY A 79 -7.09 7.74 -9.19
CA GLY A 79 -8.21 8.50 -8.66
C GLY A 79 -8.18 8.66 -7.15
N SER A 80 -9.19 9.37 -6.66
CA SER A 80 -9.40 9.63 -5.24
C SER A 80 -10.68 8.94 -4.79
N SER A 81 -10.59 8.24 -3.67
CA SER A 81 -11.73 7.66 -2.94
C SER A 81 -11.89 8.38 -1.60
N GLU A 82 -12.88 7.96 -0.80
CA GLU A 82 -13.03 8.42 0.59
C GLU A 82 -11.83 8.00 1.46
N LYS A 83 -11.19 6.87 1.13
CA LYS A 83 -10.17 6.22 1.97
C LYS A 83 -8.73 6.40 1.49
N ALA A 84 -8.53 6.68 0.20
CA ALA A 84 -7.20 6.76 -0.39
C ALA A 84 -7.18 7.55 -1.70
N ASP A 85 -6.01 8.10 -2.00
CA ASP A 85 -5.63 8.60 -3.31
C ASP A 85 -4.68 7.59 -3.96
N CYS A 86 -5.01 7.11 -5.15
CA CYS A 86 -4.22 6.13 -5.89
C CYS A 86 -3.73 6.71 -7.22
N ALA A 87 -2.46 6.47 -7.52
CA ALA A 87 -1.83 6.71 -8.81
C ALA A 87 -1.43 5.38 -9.43
N THR A 88 -1.67 5.24 -10.74
CA THR A 88 -1.35 4.04 -11.50
C THR A 88 -0.47 4.37 -12.70
N LYS A 89 0.51 3.50 -12.97
CA LYS A 89 1.28 3.50 -14.21
C LYS A 89 0.76 2.37 -15.06
N GLY A 90 0.15 2.65 -16.21
CA GLY A 90 -0.25 1.58 -17.12
C GLY A 90 0.97 0.97 -17.79
N GLU A 91 1.05 -0.36 -17.82
CA GLU A 91 1.91 -1.05 -18.77
C GLU A 91 1.29 -0.88 -20.18
N THR A 92 2.07 -0.39 -21.15
CA THR A 92 1.56 0.07 -22.45
C THR A 92 1.72 -0.94 -23.58
N THR A 93 2.41 -2.05 -23.36
CA THR A 93 2.65 -3.09 -24.37
C THR A 93 1.61 -4.20 -24.33
N VAL A 94 0.93 -4.41 -23.20
CA VAL A 94 -0.10 -5.41 -22.99
C VAL A 94 -1.41 -4.72 -22.61
N THR A 95 -2.45 -5.04 -23.38
CA THR A 95 -3.80 -4.53 -23.12
C THR A 95 -4.77 -5.68 -22.93
N ALA A 96 -5.77 -5.46 -22.08
CA ALA A 96 -6.92 -6.33 -21.96
C ALA A 96 -8.19 -5.54 -22.30
N ASN A 97 -9.00 -6.06 -23.23
CA ASN A 97 -10.17 -5.36 -23.75
C ASN A 97 -9.82 -3.94 -24.25
N SER A 98 -8.76 -3.82 -25.04
CA SER A 98 -8.27 -2.56 -25.64
C SER A 98 -7.85 -1.46 -24.66
N GLN A 99 -7.61 -1.82 -23.40
CA GLN A 99 -7.19 -0.89 -22.36
C GLN A 99 -5.94 -1.43 -21.65
N PRO A 100 -5.01 -0.55 -21.23
CA PRO A 100 -3.80 -0.95 -20.51
C PRO A 100 -4.15 -1.53 -19.15
N ILE A 101 -3.36 -2.50 -18.72
CA ILE A 101 -3.55 -3.20 -17.44
C ILE A 101 -2.39 -2.90 -16.50
N GLN A 102 -2.67 -2.99 -15.20
CA GLN A 102 -1.69 -2.76 -14.16
C GLN A 102 -1.11 -4.10 -13.72
N ARG A 103 0.20 -4.11 -13.52
CA ARG A 103 0.95 -5.21 -12.90
C ARG A 103 1.35 -4.81 -11.47
N LEU A 104 1.89 -5.76 -10.72
CA LEU A 104 2.45 -5.48 -9.41
C LEU A 104 3.53 -4.38 -9.50
N GLY A 105 3.43 -3.39 -8.63
CA GLY A 105 4.32 -2.22 -8.59
C GLY A 105 3.86 -1.03 -9.44
N ASP A 106 2.83 -1.18 -10.27
CA ASP A 106 2.27 -0.08 -11.04
C ASP A 106 1.31 0.80 -10.23
N VAL A 107 0.80 0.30 -9.10
CA VAL A 107 -0.22 0.95 -8.28
C VAL A 107 0.42 1.47 -7.00
N SER A 108 0.27 2.77 -6.75
CA SER A 108 0.70 3.42 -5.52
C SER A 108 -0.48 4.15 -4.92
N CYS A 109 -0.86 3.78 -3.69
CA CYS A 109 -1.95 4.42 -2.97
C CYS A 109 -1.45 5.01 -1.66
N THR A 110 -1.99 6.17 -1.31
CA THR A 110 -1.77 6.86 -0.03
C THR A 110 -3.10 7.04 0.66
N THR A 111 -3.14 6.77 1.97
CA THR A 111 -4.34 7.04 2.77
C THR A 111 -4.63 8.52 2.89
N LYS A 112 -5.91 8.84 3.02
CA LYS A 112 -6.42 10.18 3.26
C LYS A 112 -6.81 10.37 4.73
#